data_AF-A0A674G8E0-F1
#
_entry.id   AF-A0A674G8E0-F1
#
_cell.length_a   1.000
_cell.length_b   1.000
_cell.length_c   1.000
_cell.angle_alpha   90.00
_cell.angle_beta   90.00
_cell.angle_gamma   90.00
#
_symmetry.space_group_name_H-M   'P 1'
#
loop_
_entity.id
_entity.type
_entity.pdbx_description
1 polymer ?
#
loop_
_entity_poly.entity_id
_entity_poly.type
_entity_poly.pdbx_seq_one_letter_code
_entity_poly.pdbx_strand_id
1 'polypeptide(L)'
;MAGKACPWAQDEAVQQVLMSDWSVSFTSLYNLLRARLCPYFYVCAPQFSVLFRAAGLAGSAVPTAAIAPTTRGLRDAMRGDGIEFSLPLLEESRSRKRKKGEILEEQAFSHSSNDDDDDGSFSWLEEMGVQDKVKKPDTISIQMRKEKHEVQVDHRAESLVLVRGSNTFTLLNFLISCRSLVAAAGPQAGLPPTLLSPVAFRGGTMQTLKARTVSGRARAQGGFEDVFSLEVLGPVLPHALHALTMVLGPAQRGSFRALLSPHEPSAAFNARPEDVQQDLPACGLHPKTLDQLQQCPTLGKSSIRLLEMKDYTYTWKA
;
A
#
# COMPACT_ATOMS: atom_id res chain seq x y z
N MET A 1 -31.90 18.19 7.26
CA MET A 1 -31.33 17.13 8.14
C MET A 1 -30.27 17.78 9.01
N ALA A 2 -30.59 18.04 10.29
CA ALA A 2 -29.63 18.59 11.24
C ALA A 2 -28.48 17.59 11.43
N GLY A 3 -27.24 18.02 11.15
CA GLY A 3 -26.05 17.21 11.35
C GLY A 3 -26.00 16.79 12.81
N LYS A 4 -25.95 15.48 13.07
CA LYS A 4 -25.67 14.97 14.42
C LYS A 4 -24.36 15.61 14.84
N ALA A 5 -24.40 16.47 15.86
CA ALA A 5 -23.21 17.03 16.47
C ALA A 5 -22.30 15.84 16.82
N CYS A 6 -21.05 15.89 16.38
CA CYS A 6 -20.04 14.92 16.77
C CYS A 6 -19.43 15.46 18.07
N PRO A 7 -19.89 15.02 19.26
CA PRO A 7 -19.51 15.65 20.53
C PRO A 7 -17.99 15.63 20.77
N TRP A 8 -17.30 14.60 20.25
CA TRP A 8 -15.84 14.51 20.32
C TRP A 8 -15.10 15.52 19.42
N ALA A 9 -15.74 16.02 18.35
CA ALA A 9 -15.06 16.89 17.38
C ALA A 9 -14.81 18.32 17.90
N GLN A 10 -15.53 18.74 18.95
CA GLN A 10 -15.42 20.07 19.55
C GLN A 10 -14.79 20.05 20.95
N ASP A 11 -14.57 18.86 21.52
CA ASP A 11 -14.01 18.69 22.86
C ASP A 11 -12.52 18.31 22.75
N GLU A 12 -11.65 19.30 22.96
CA GLU A 12 -10.20 19.10 22.93
C GLU A 12 -9.73 18.10 23.98
N ALA A 13 -10.34 18.06 25.18
CA ALA A 13 -9.94 17.14 26.23
C ALA A 13 -10.21 15.69 25.82
N VAL A 14 -11.38 15.43 25.24
CA VAL A 14 -11.71 14.10 24.69
C VAL A 14 -10.75 13.73 23.56
N GLN A 15 -10.44 14.66 22.65
CA GLN A 15 -9.48 14.39 21.56
C GLN A 15 -8.09 14.05 22.08
N GLN A 16 -7.61 14.74 23.11
CA GLN A 16 -6.31 14.45 23.73
C GLN A 16 -6.30 13.06 24.36
N VAL A 17 -7.37 12.67 25.06
CA VAL A 17 -7.49 11.31 25.63
C VAL A 17 -7.50 10.25 24.54
N LEU A 18 -8.30 10.44 23.48
CA LEU A 18 -8.37 9.51 22.35
C LEU A 18 -7.02 9.36 21.64
N MET A 19 -6.31 10.46 21.40
CA MET A 19 -4.96 10.45 20.80
C MET A 19 -3.94 9.77 21.72
N SER A 20 -4.02 10.00 23.03
CA SER A 20 -3.17 9.33 24.03
C SER A 20 -3.37 7.82 24.01
N ASP A 21 -4.61 7.36 24.09
CA ASP A 21 -4.95 5.92 24.06
C ASP A 21 -4.59 5.27 22.73
N TRP A 22 -4.78 5.98 21.62
CA TRP A 22 -4.34 5.55 20.31
C TRP A 22 -2.82 5.41 20.24
N SER A 23 -2.06 6.36 20.78
CA SER A 23 -0.59 6.31 20.79
C SER A 23 -0.06 5.11 21.55
N VAL A 24 -0.70 4.77 22.67
CA VAL A 24 -0.41 3.56 23.45
C VAL A 24 -0.71 2.29 22.64
N SER A 25 -1.85 2.26 21.95
CA SER A 25 -2.29 1.13 21.12
C SER A 25 -1.38 0.93 19.90
N PHE A 26 -0.99 2.01 19.24
CA PHE A 26 -0.09 2.01 18.09
C PHE A 26 1.32 1.55 18.49
N THR A 27 1.84 2.06 19.61
CA THR A 27 3.11 1.61 20.18
C THR A 27 3.08 0.13 20.54
N SER A 28 1.97 -0.35 21.12
CA SER A 28 1.77 -1.78 21.40
C SER A 28 1.83 -2.62 20.12
N LEU A 29 1.18 -2.21 19.04
CA LEU A 29 1.22 -2.90 17.75
C LEU A 29 2.63 -2.93 17.16
N TYR A 30 3.33 -1.80 17.22
CA TYR A 30 4.71 -1.73 16.73
C TYR A 30 5.65 -2.66 17.51
N ASN A 31 5.46 -2.77 18.83
CA ASN A 31 6.22 -3.72 19.65
C ASN A 31 5.91 -5.18 19.28
N LEU A 32 4.65 -5.53 19.03
CA LEU A 32 4.28 -6.86 18.54
C LEU A 32 4.89 -7.16 17.16
N LEU A 33 4.92 -6.17 16.27
CA LEU A 33 5.57 -6.27 14.96
C LEU A 33 7.07 -6.56 15.09
N ARG A 34 7.77 -5.80 15.95
CA ARG A 34 9.20 -5.99 16.23
C ARG A 34 9.49 -7.34 16.88
N ALA A 35 8.62 -7.80 17.76
CA ALA A 35 8.71 -9.12 18.39
C ALA A 35 8.29 -10.27 17.45
N ARG A 36 7.91 -9.98 16.19
CA ARG A 36 7.40 -10.94 15.21
C ARG A 36 6.17 -11.71 15.70
N LEU A 37 5.36 -11.10 16.56
CA LEU A 37 4.07 -11.61 17.03
C LEU A 37 2.89 -11.05 16.22
N CYS A 38 3.14 -10.01 15.42
CA CYS A 38 2.21 -9.44 14.46
C CYS A 38 2.91 -9.40 13.09
N PRO A 39 2.38 -10.06 12.04
CA PRO A 39 3.03 -10.07 10.73
C PRO A 39 2.95 -8.69 10.05
N TYR A 40 1.80 -8.04 10.17
CA TYR A 40 1.55 -6.72 9.61
C TYR A 40 0.39 -6.05 10.34
N PHE A 41 0.32 -4.73 10.25
CA PHE A 41 -0.88 -3.99 10.63
C PHE A 41 -1.01 -2.73 9.78
N TYR A 42 -2.23 -2.18 9.74
CA TYR A 42 -2.54 -0.96 9.02
C TYR A 42 -2.85 0.19 9.98
N VAL A 43 -2.43 1.39 9.60
CA VAL A 43 -2.91 2.67 10.14
C VAL A 43 -3.71 3.33 9.02
N CYS A 44 -5.02 3.47 9.20
CA CYS A 44 -5.93 4.01 8.19
C CYS A 44 -6.31 5.45 8.58
N ALA A 45 -5.53 6.41 8.10
CA ALA A 45 -5.84 7.82 8.25
C ALA A 45 -6.77 8.29 7.10
N PRO A 46 -7.45 9.44 7.25
CA PRO A 46 -8.37 9.94 6.23
C PRO A 46 -7.72 10.23 4.88
N GLN A 47 -6.45 10.66 4.87
CA GLN A 47 -5.74 11.07 3.64
C GLN A 47 -4.74 10.03 3.12
N PHE A 48 -4.30 9.11 3.98
CA PHE A 48 -3.32 8.10 3.63
C PHE A 48 -3.47 6.86 4.52
N SER A 49 -2.95 5.75 4.06
CA SER A 49 -2.81 4.55 4.86
C SER A 49 -1.34 4.19 5.01
N VAL A 50 -1.00 3.57 6.14
CA VAL A 50 0.32 3.01 6.39
C VAL A 50 0.19 1.51 6.61
N LEU A 51 0.98 0.72 5.89
CA LEU A 51 1.13 -0.71 6.10
C LEU A 51 2.48 -0.98 6.76
N PHE A 52 2.47 -1.35 8.03
CA PHE A 52 3.65 -1.85 8.72
C PHE A 52 3.76 -3.36 8.54
N ARG A 53 4.97 -3.85 8.25
CA ARG A 53 5.28 -5.27 8.02
C ARG A 53 6.47 -5.69 8.87
N ALA A 54 6.38 -6.85 9.48
CA ALA A 54 7.48 -7.46 10.22
C ALA A 54 8.59 -7.92 9.26
N ALA A 55 9.80 -8.08 9.80
CA ALA A 55 10.88 -8.74 9.09
C ALA A 55 10.49 -10.18 8.72
N GLY A 56 10.73 -10.56 7.48
CA GLY A 56 10.34 -11.83 6.85
C GLY A 56 9.06 -11.75 6.01
N LEU A 57 8.26 -10.68 6.14
CA LEU A 57 7.06 -10.51 5.32
C LEU A 57 7.38 -9.86 3.97
N ALA A 58 6.67 -10.26 2.91
CA ALA A 58 6.83 -9.74 1.55
C ALA A 58 8.29 -9.77 1.02
N GLY A 59 9.13 -10.68 1.52
CA GLY A 59 10.53 -10.84 1.10
C GLY A 59 11.54 -9.84 1.69
N SER A 60 11.19 -9.10 2.75
CA SER A 60 12.10 -8.14 3.41
C SER A 60 12.76 -8.71 4.67
N ALA A 61 14.08 -8.63 4.79
CA ALA A 61 14.81 -9.03 6.00
C ALA A 61 14.66 -8.07 7.21
N VAL A 62 14.08 -6.89 6.99
CA VAL A 62 13.88 -5.87 8.03
C VAL A 62 12.41 -5.46 8.11
N PRO A 63 11.95 -4.89 9.24
CA PRO A 63 10.63 -4.28 9.29
C PRO A 63 10.51 -3.18 8.23
N THR A 64 9.33 -3.08 7.62
CA THR A 64 9.04 -2.02 6.63
C THR A 64 7.74 -1.32 6.95
N ALA A 65 7.63 -0.07 6.53
CA ALA A 65 6.39 0.68 6.57
C ALA A 65 6.16 1.34 5.22
N ALA A 66 5.04 1.02 4.58
CA ALA A 66 4.66 1.56 3.30
C ALA A 66 3.52 2.57 3.48
N ILE A 67 3.65 3.78 2.95
CA ILE A 67 2.67 4.86 3.11
C ILE A 67 2.11 5.21 1.74
N ALA A 68 0.78 5.14 1.57
CA ALA A 68 0.12 5.56 0.35
C ALA A 68 -1.32 6.05 0.55
N PRO A 69 -1.77 7.02 -0.27
CA PRO A 69 -0.92 7.91 -1.07
C PRO A 69 -0.15 8.90 -0.18
N THR A 70 0.90 9.53 -0.71
CA THR A 70 1.60 10.64 -0.02
C THR A 70 1.52 11.93 -0.82
N THR A 71 1.80 13.04 -0.14
CA THR A 71 1.98 14.36 -0.73
C THR A 71 3.41 14.82 -0.56
N ARG A 72 3.85 15.78 -1.37
CA ARG A 72 5.15 16.42 -1.19
C ARG A 72 5.34 16.96 0.23
N GLY A 73 4.33 17.64 0.78
CA GLY A 73 4.40 18.19 2.14
C GLY A 73 4.62 17.11 3.21
N LEU A 74 3.96 15.95 3.09
CA LEU A 74 4.20 14.83 3.99
C LEU A 74 5.62 14.28 3.84
N ARG A 75 6.09 14.11 2.59
CA ARG A 75 7.44 13.62 2.29
C ARG A 75 8.53 14.57 2.80
N ASP A 76 8.33 15.88 2.64
CA ASP A 76 9.25 16.91 3.13
C ASP A 76 9.28 16.94 4.66
N ALA A 77 8.13 16.84 5.32
CA ALA A 77 8.06 16.74 6.78
C ALA A 77 8.77 15.49 7.32
N MET A 78 8.59 14.34 6.66
CA MET A 78 9.30 13.11 7.01
C MET A 78 10.83 13.26 6.87
N ARG A 79 11.31 13.88 5.78
CA ARG A 79 12.75 14.18 5.63
C ARG A 79 13.25 15.15 6.70
N GLY A 80 12.44 16.13 7.08
CA GLY A 80 12.73 17.08 8.16
C GLY A 80 12.95 16.40 9.52
N ASP A 81 12.19 15.34 9.80
CA ASP A 81 12.33 14.50 11.01
C ASP A 81 13.41 13.41 10.86
N GLY A 82 14.22 13.46 9.79
CA GLY A 82 15.32 12.52 9.55
C GLY A 82 14.88 11.12 9.11
N ILE A 83 13.66 10.97 8.59
CA ILE A 83 13.15 9.69 8.10
C ILE A 83 13.63 9.48 6.66
N GLU A 84 14.47 8.47 6.47
CA GLU A 84 14.88 8.03 5.14
C GLU A 84 13.86 7.07 4.53
N PHE A 85 13.59 7.23 3.24
CA PHE A 85 12.64 6.42 2.49
C PHE A 85 12.94 6.38 0.99
N SER A 86 12.39 5.38 0.30
CA SER A 86 12.40 5.26 -1.17
C SER A 86 11.01 5.39 -1.78
N LEU A 87 10.96 5.58 -3.11
CA LEU A 87 9.73 5.67 -3.91
C LEU A 87 9.71 4.54 -4.97
N PRO A 88 9.49 3.28 -4.57
CA PRO A 88 9.80 2.12 -5.42
C PRO A 88 8.98 2.09 -6.72
N LEU A 89 7.72 2.53 -6.70
CA LEU A 89 6.86 2.54 -7.88
C LEU A 89 7.22 3.64 -8.89
N LEU A 90 7.93 4.69 -8.46
CA LEU A 90 8.45 5.74 -9.32
C LEU A 90 9.81 5.33 -9.92
N GLU A 91 10.68 4.74 -9.09
CA GLU A 91 11.98 4.20 -9.51
C GLU A 91 11.84 3.09 -10.56
N GLU A 92 10.89 2.17 -10.37
CA GLU A 92 10.60 1.11 -11.35
C GLU A 92 10.12 1.67 -12.69
N SER A 93 9.25 2.69 -12.67
CA SER A 93 8.77 3.36 -13.88
C SER A 93 9.92 3.99 -14.68
N ARG A 94 10.85 4.64 -14.00
CA ARG A 94 12.05 5.24 -14.61
C ARG A 94 12.98 4.17 -15.20
N SER A 95 13.22 3.09 -14.47
CA SER A 95 14.04 1.97 -14.93
C SER A 95 13.47 1.32 -16.20
N ARG A 96 12.15 1.09 -16.25
CA ARG A 96 11.48 0.53 -17.43
C ARG A 96 11.54 1.47 -18.64
N LYS A 97 11.36 2.79 -18.43
CA LYS A 97 11.49 3.78 -19.51
C LYS A 97 12.92 3.79 -20.08
N ARG A 98 13.95 3.74 -19.23
CA ARG A 98 15.36 3.72 -19.68
C ARG A 98 15.68 2.46 -20.50
N LYS A 99 15.27 1.28 -20.02
CA LYS A 99 15.42 0.02 -20.76
C LYS A 99 14.67 0.01 -22.10
N LYS A 100 13.51 0.66 -22.18
CA LYS A 100 12.75 0.77 -23.44
C LYS A 100 13.42 1.73 -24.43
N GLY A 101 14.06 2.79 -23.96
CA GLY A 101 14.88 3.70 -24.77
C GLY A 101 16.09 3.00 -25.38
N GLU A 102 16.83 2.23 -24.58
CA GLU A 102 18.00 1.46 -25.04
C GLU A 102 17.65 0.43 -26.13
N ILE A 103 16.45 -0.16 -26.11
CA ILE A 103 15.99 -1.12 -27.14
C ILE A 103 15.54 -0.43 -28.44
N LEU A 104 15.08 0.82 -28.36
CA LEU A 104 14.63 1.59 -29.53
C LEU A 104 15.80 2.25 -30.28
N GLU A 105 16.95 2.44 -29.64
CA GLU A 105 18.16 3.00 -30.28
C GLU A 105 18.86 2.02 -31.24
N GLU A 106 18.59 0.71 -31.16
CA GLU A 106 19.12 -0.28 -32.12
C GLU A 106 18.29 -0.41 -33.41
N GLN A 107 17.10 0.20 -33.50
CA GLN A 107 16.22 0.11 -34.67
C GLN A 107 15.43 1.42 -34.93
N ALA A 108 16.09 2.52 -35.30
CA ALA A 108 15.56 3.51 -36.27
C ALA A 108 16.45 4.76 -36.40
N PHE A 109 17.27 4.81 -37.44
CA PHE A 109 17.67 6.07 -38.08
C PHE A 109 16.55 6.49 -39.07
N SER A 110 15.46 7.09 -38.59
CA SER A 110 14.55 7.90 -39.42
C SER A 110 13.53 8.69 -38.59
N HIS A 111 13.76 10.01 -38.54
CA HIS A 111 12.92 11.17 -38.20
C HIS A 111 11.48 11.07 -37.65
N SER A 112 11.29 11.87 -36.56
CA SER A 112 10.14 12.76 -36.20
C SER A 112 8.88 12.10 -35.60
N SER A 113 8.24 12.55 -34.51
CA SER A 113 8.17 13.87 -33.82
C SER A 113 7.63 13.75 -32.38
N ASN A 114 8.15 14.60 -31.50
CA ASN A 114 7.59 15.17 -30.25
C ASN A 114 7.03 14.25 -29.14
N ASP A 115 7.77 14.14 -28.03
CA ASP A 115 7.37 14.81 -26.78
C ASP A 115 8.62 15.03 -25.91
N ASP A 116 8.74 16.24 -25.36
CA ASP A 116 9.89 16.79 -24.62
C ASP A 116 10.32 15.92 -23.42
N ASP A 117 11.52 15.35 -23.49
CA ASP A 117 12.33 14.94 -22.32
C ASP A 117 13.82 15.10 -22.69
N ASP A 118 14.27 16.35 -22.81
CA ASP A 118 15.69 16.70 -22.84
C ASP A 118 16.23 16.72 -21.40
N ASP A 119 16.64 15.56 -20.91
CA ASP A 119 17.49 15.45 -19.71
C ASP A 119 18.48 14.26 -19.78
N GLY A 120 18.80 13.83 -21.01
CA GLY A 120 19.66 12.66 -21.26
C GLY A 120 20.65 12.80 -22.41
N SER A 121 20.81 13.99 -23.02
CA SER A 121 21.51 14.14 -24.29
C SER A 121 22.57 15.26 -24.28
N PHE A 122 23.51 15.20 -23.32
CA PHE A 122 24.73 16.02 -23.37
C PHE A 122 26.00 15.21 -23.70
N SER A 123 25.94 13.87 -23.77
CA SER A 123 27.12 13.05 -24.11
C SER A 123 27.53 13.17 -25.58
N TRP A 124 26.59 13.35 -26.51
CA TRP A 124 26.92 13.57 -27.93
C TRP A 124 27.48 14.98 -28.18
N LEU A 125 27.17 15.96 -27.33
CA LEU A 125 27.71 17.33 -27.41
C LEU A 125 29.20 17.40 -27.05
N GLU A 126 29.67 16.46 -26.21
CA GLU A 126 31.10 16.20 -25.96
C GLU A 126 31.80 15.64 -27.20
N GLU A 127 31.13 14.75 -27.93
CA GLU A 127 31.67 14.11 -29.13
C GLU A 127 31.72 15.06 -30.35
N MET A 128 30.81 16.04 -30.43
CA MET A 128 30.73 17.00 -31.54
C MET A 128 31.45 18.35 -31.31
N GLY A 129 32.02 18.59 -30.12
CA GLY A 129 32.79 19.82 -29.82
C GLY A 129 31.96 21.11 -29.70
N VAL A 130 30.66 21.04 -29.40
CA VAL A 130 29.73 22.20 -29.38
C VAL A 130 29.38 22.66 -27.95
N GLN A 131 30.32 22.55 -27.01
CA GLN A 131 30.06 22.91 -25.61
C GLN A 131 29.89 24.42 -25.39
N ASP A 132 30.56 25.27 -26.18
CA ASP A 132 30.65 26.71 -25.89
C ASP A 132 29.42 27.54 -26.30
N LYS A 133 28.40 26.94 -26.92
CA LYS A 133 27.21 27.67 -27.43
C LYS A 133 25.89 27.32 -26.77
N VAL A 134 25.85 26.33 -25.88
CA VAL A 134 24.63 25.96 -25.16
C VAL A 134 24.63 26.65 -23.80
N LYS A 135 23.74 27.64 -23.61
CA LYS A 135 23.48 28.21 -22.28
C LYS A 135 23.00 27.08 -21.37
N LYS A 136 23.81 26.70 -20.38
CA LYS A 136 23.40 25.77 -19.32
C LYS A 136 22.12 26.34 -18.67
N PRO A 137 21.06 25.54 -18.50
CA PRO A 137 19.84 26.01 -17.85
C PRO A 137 20.14 26.42 -16.41
N ASP A 138 19.62 27.58 -15.99
CA ASP A 138 19.85 28.13 -14.64
C ASP A 138 19.38 27.16 -13.55
N THR A 139 20.11 27.08 -12.43
CA THR A 139 19.82 26.20 -11.28
C THR A 139 18.37 26.28 -10.78
N ILE A 140 17.75 27.45 -10.91
CA ILE A 140 16.36 27.73 -10.55
C ILE A 140 15.39 26.95 -11.45
N SER A 141 15.67 26.88 -12.75
CA SER A 141 14.84 26.13 -13.71
C SER A 141 14.90 24.62 -13.48
N ILE A 142 16.07 24.10 -13.09
CA ILE A 142 16.28 22.70 -12.71
C ILE A 142 15.53 22.36 -11.43
N GLN A 143 15.60 23.23 -10.41
CA GLN A 143 14.84 23.08 -9.17
C GLN A 143 13.34 23.10 -9.43
N MET A 144 12.82 24.04 -10.21
CA MET A 144 11.38 24.10 -10.54
C MET A 144 10.89 22.87 -11.32
N ARG A 145 11.72 22.31 -12.22
CA ARG A 145 11.40 21.06 -12.93
C ARG A 145 11.34 19.86 -11.98
N LYS A 146 12.30 19.75 -11.05
CA LYS A 146 12.31 18.71 -10.01
C LYS A 146 11.08 18.83 -9.10
N GLU A 147 10.74 20.04 -8.67
CA GLU A 147 9.54 20.32 -7.87
C GLU A 147 8.26 19.97 -8.62
N LYS A 148 8.14 20.35 -9.90
CA LYS A 148 6.98 20.04 -10.74
C LYS A 148 6.79 18.53 -10.92
N HIS A 149 7.87 17.76 -10.97
CA HIS A 149 7.81 16.30 -11.10
C HIS A 149 7.49 15.62 -9.77
N GLU A 150 8.01 16.11 -8.64
CA GLU A 150 7.66 15.59 -7.31
C GLU A 150 6.19 15.85 -6.95
N VAL A 151 5.61 16.98 -7.38
CA VAL A 151 4.19 17.28 -7.14
C VAL A 151 3.27 16.45 -8.05
N GLN A 152 3.72 16.04 -9.23
CA GLN A 152 2.89 15.26 -10.18
C GLN A 152 2.51 13.86 -9.70
N VAL A 153 3.28 13.28 -8.79
CA VAL A 153 3.00 11.94 -8.24
C VAL A 153 2.06 11.98 -7.04
N ASP A 154 1.79 13.16 -6.48
CA ASP A 154 0.97 13.31 -5.27
C ASP A 154 -0.42 12.70 -5.45
N HIS A 155 -0.91 12.07 -4.38
CA HIS A 155 -2.20 11.37 -4.36
C HIS A 155 -2.30 10.14 -5.28
N ARG A 156 -1.24 9.76 -6.01
CA ARG A 156 -1.21 8.57 -6.87
C ARG A 156 -0.49 7.39 -6.22
N ALA A 157 -0.66 6.19 -6.77
CA ALA A 157 0.06 5.01 -6.31
C ALA A 157 1.59 5.18 -6.38
N GLU A 158 2.10 5.95 -7.34
CA GLU A 158 3.51 6.28 -7.51
C GLU A 158 4.12 7.07 -6.33
N SER A 159 3.28 7.75 -5.54
CA SER A 159 3.70 8.43 -4.32
C SER A 159 3.95 7.49 -3.14
N LEU A 160 3.87 6.17 -3.35
CA LEU A 160 4.15 5.18 -2.31
C LEU A 160 5.55 5.42 -1.73
N VAL A 161 5.57 5.72 -0.45
CA VAL A 161 6.80 5.87 0.34
C VAL A 161 7.08 4.55 1.04
N LEU A 162 8.29 4.03 0.91
CA LEU A 162 8.75 2.83 1.61
C LEU A 162 9.85 3.18 2.62
N VAL A 163 9.54 3.05 3.91
CA VAL A 163 10.46 3.21 5.04
C VAL A 163 10.92 1.84 5.50
N ARG A 164 12.21 1.68 5.85
CA ARG A 164 12.81 0.38 6.21
C ARG A 164 13.61 0.44 7.51
N GLY A 165 13.72 -0.70 8.18
CA GLY A 165 14.62 -0.89 9.31
C GLY A 165 14.28 0.01 10.51
N SER A 166 15.31 0.61 11.11
CA SER A 166 15.17 1.51 12.27
C SER A 166 14.32 2.74 11.98
N ASN A 167 14.30 3.24 10.73
CA ASN A 167 13.47 4.39 10.34
C ASN A 167 11.97 4.13 10.53
N THR A 168 11.52 2.86 10.60
CA THR A 168 10.12 2.54 10.92
C THR A 168 9.72 2.95 12.34
N PHE A 169 10.66 2.97 13.29
CA PHE A 169 10.42 3.48 14.64
C PHE A 169 10.39 5.00 14.66
N THR A 170 11.26 5.66 13.89
CA THR A 170 11.21 7.12 13.70
C THR A 170 9.87 7.53 13.08
N LEU A 171 9.38 6.77 12.09
CA LEU A 171 8.06 6.97 11.50
C LEU A 171 6.92 6.81 12.52
N LEU A 172 6.98 5.81 13.41
CA LEU A 172 6.01 5.65 14.50
C LEU A 172 5.92 6.94 15.33
N ASN A 173 7.07 7.47 15.77
CA ASN A 173 7.13 8.68 16.60
C ASN A 173 6.66 9.93 15.84
N PHE A 174 7.03 10.04 14.56
CA PHE A 174 6.54 11.10 13.67
C PHE A 174 5.02 11.06 13.57
N LEU A 175 4.42 9.90 13.29
CA LEU A 175 2.98 9.75 13.16
C LEU A 175 2.25 10.06 14.48
N ILE A 176 2.79 9.64 15.62
CA ILE A 176 2.25 9.98 16.95
C ILE A 176 2.22 11.50 17.19
N SER A 177 3.22 12.21 16.70
CA SER A 177 3.35 13.66 16.87
C SER A 177 2.73 14.46 15.71
N CYS A 178 2.20 13.78 14.69
CA CYS A 178 1.77 14.40 13.45
C CYS A 178 0.37 15.03 13.60
N ARG A 179 0.31 16.37 13.58
CA ARG A 179 -0.96 17.11 13.73
C ARG A 179 -1.92 16.94 12.53
N SER A 180 -1.40 16.64 11.35
CA SER A 180 -2.21 16.43 10.13
C SER A 180 -2.78 15.02 9.99
N LEU A 181 -2.52 14.14 10.96
CA LEU A 181 -3.00 12.77 10.99
C LEU A 181 -4.52 12.66 11.20
N VAL A 182 -5.09 13.62 11.92
CA VAL A 182 -6.51 13.68 12.28
C VAL A 182 -7.26 14.58 11.31
N ALA A 183 -8.45 14.17 10.89
CA ALA A 183 -9.31 15.02 10.07
C ALA A 183 -9.72 16.28 10.85
N ALA A 184 -9.58 17.45 10.23
CA ALA A 184 -10.04 18.72 10.82
C ALA A 184 -11.56 18.89 10.74
N ALA A 185 -12.22 18.21 9.79
CA ALA A 185 -13.65 18.35 9.53
C ALA A 185 -14.27 17.04 9.03
N GLY A 186 -15.60 16.96 9.11
CA GLY A 186 -16.38 15.80 8.67
C GLY A 186 -16.66 14.77 9.78
N PRO A 187 -17.25 13.62 9.44
CA PRO A 187 -17.70 12.62 10.42
C PRO A 187 -16.58 12.00 11.27
N GLN A 188 -15.35 12.06 10.79
CA GLN A 188 -14.16 11.54 11.46
C GLN A 188 -13.33 12.65 12.13
N ALA A 189 -13.86 13.87 12.21
CA ALA A 189 -13.14 15.00 12.80
C ALA A 189 -12.77 14.71 14.25
N GLY A 190 -11.52 15.01 14.63
CA GLY A 190 -11.03 14.79 15.99
C GLY A 190 -10.77 13.32 16.37
N LEU A 191 -10.98 12.36 15.47
CA LEU A 191 -10.71 10.95 15.75
C LEU A 191 -9.31 10.54 15.26
N PRO A 192 -8.55 9.78 16.08
CA PRO A 192 -7.30 9.18 15.61
C PRO A 192 -7.55 8.17 14.48
N PRO A 193 -6.54 7.88 13.64
CA PRO A 193 -6.65 6.85 12.60
C PRO A 193 -7.03 5.48 13.13
N THR A 194 -7.78 4.74 12.32
CA THR A 194 -8.14 3.36 12.67
C THR A 194 -6.93 2.45 12.55
N LEU A 195 -6.66 1.67 13.59
CA LEU A 195 -5.64 0.63 13.60
C LEU A 195 -6.28 -0.73 13.27
N LEU A 196 -5.78 -1.42 12.25
CA LEU A 196 -6.24 -2.75 11.86
C LEU A 196 -5.11 -3.76 11.92
N SER A 197 -5.33 -4.88 12.61
CA SER A 197 -4.32 -5.92 12.82
C SER A 197 -4.95 -7.30 12.67
N PRO A 198 -4.21 -8.29 12.14
CA PRO A 198 -4.67 -9.66 12.07
C PRO A 198 -4.53 -10.40 13.43
N VAL A 199 -3.90 -9.77 14.42
CA VAL A 199 -3.73 -10.29 15.78
C VAL A 199 -4.26 -9.30 16.81
N ALA A 200 -4.59 -9.80 18.01
CA ALA A 200 -5.02 -8.97 19.13
C ALA A 200 -3.89 -8.03 19.60
N PHE A 201 -4.27 -6.84 20.07
CA PHE A 201 -3.36 -5.83 20.57
C PHE A 201 -4.04 -4.98 21.65
N ARG A 202 -3.26 -4.25 22.45
CA ARG A 202 -3.79 -3.37 23.49
C ARG A 202 -4.68 -2.29 22.85
N GLY A 203 -5.90 -2.13 23.38
CA GLY A 203 -6.90 -1.19 22.85
C GLY A 203 -7.64 -1.70 21.60
N GLY A 204 -7.23 -2.83 21.03
CA GLY A 204 -7.93 -3.47 19.93
C GLY A 204 -9.21 -4.17 20.39
N THR A 205 -10.23 -4.15 19.54
CA THR A 205 -11.47 -4.92 19.73
C THR A 205 -11.68 -5.83 18.53
N MET A 206 -12.14 -7.06 18.77
CA MET A 206 -12.50 -7.99 17.71
C MET A 206 -13.89 -7.62 17.17
N GLN A 207 -13.98 -7.39 15.87
CA GLN A 207 -15.21 -7.05 15.19
C GLN A 207 -15.58 -8.17 14.22
N THR A 208 -16.81 -8.68 14.34
CA THR A 208 -17.32 -9.72 13.45
C THR A 208 -17.66 -9.10 12.09
N LEU A 209 -17.10 -9.66 11.01
CA LEU A 209 -17.49 -9.30 9.65
C LEU A 209 -18.95 -9.68 9.42
N LYS A 210 -19.73 -8.79 8.80
CA LYS A 210 -21.13 -9.07 8.50
C LYS A 210 -21.17 -10.08 7.35
N ALA A 211 -21.70 -11.27 7.60
CA ALA A 211 -21.87 -12.30 6.59
C ALA A 211 -23.35 -12.43 6.21
N ARG A 212 -23.62 -12.53 4.92
CA ARG A 212 -24.95 -12.83 4.36
C ARG A 212 -24.83 -13.98 3.37
N THR A 213 -25.71 -14.96 3.51
CA THR A 213 -25.79 -16.09 2.58
C THR A 213 -27.03 -15.95 1.69
N VAL A 214 -26.86 -16.19 0.40
CA VAL A 214 -27.95 -16.23 -0.58
C VAL A 214 -27.88 -17.55 -1.32
N SER A 215 -28.99 -18.27 -1.41
CA SER A 215 -29.13 -19.48 -2.22
C SER A 215 -30.15 -19.24 -3.32
N GLY A 216 -29.88 -19.71 -4.53
CA GLY A 216 -30.78 -19.61 -5.66
C GLY A 216 -30.63 -20.79 -6.62
N ARG A 217 -31.41 -20.79 -7.70
CA ARG A 217 -31.31 -21.77 -8.79
C ARG A 217 -30.91 -21.08 -10.07
N ALA A 218 -29.84 -21.54 -10.71
CA ALA A 218 -29.38 -21.05 -12.00
C ALA A 218 -29.63 -22.10 -13.08
N ARG A 219 -29.94 -21.64 -14.30
CA ARG A 219 -30.15 -22.51 -15.45
C ARG A 219 -28.79 -22.87 -16.06
N ALA A 220 -28.43 -24.14 -16.03
CA ALA A 220 -27.26 -24.71 -16.69
C ALA A 220 -27.68 -25.50 -17.96
N GLN A 221 -26.72 -25.85 -18.82
CA GLN A 221 -27.00 -26.50 -20.11
C GLN A 221 -27.80 -27.82 -20.00
N GLY A 222 -27.85 -28.45 -18.83
CA GLY A 222 -28.59 -29.68 -18.56
C GLY A 222 -29.72 -29.60 -17.52
N GLY A 223 -30.08 -28.41 -16.99
CA GLY A 223 -31.10 -28.30 -15.94
C GLY A 223 -30.99 -27.06 -15.06
N PHE A 224 -31.57 -27.11 -13.86
CA PHE A 224 -31.36 -26.11 -12.82
C PHE A 224 -30.34 -26.63 -11.80
N GLU A 225 -29.32 -25.82 -11.51
CA GLU A 225 -28.34 -26.09 -10.46
C GLU A 225 -28.54 -25.10 -9.31
N ASP A 226 -28.41 -25.60 -8.08
CA ASP A 226 -28.43 -24.75 -6.90
C ASP A 226 -27.11 -23.96 -6.82
N VAL A 227 -27.22 -22.64 -6.68
CA VAL A 227 -26.09 -21.72 -6.57
C VAL A 227 -26.12 -21.07 -5.20
N PHE A 228 -24.98 -21.08 -4.52
CA PHE A 228 -24.80 -20.49 -3.20
C PHE A 228 -23.82 -19.32 -3.29
N SER A 229 -24.17 -18.21 -2.65
CA SER A 229 -23.36 -17.01 -2.56
C SER A 229 -23.18 -16.60 -1.10
N LEU A 230 -21.95 -16.26 -0.73
CA LEU A 230 -21.58 -15.73 0.58
C LEU A 230 -21.04 -14.32 0.40
N GLU A 231 -21.78 -13.34 0.88
CA GLU A 231 -21.38 -11.94 0.91
C GLU A 231 -20.76 -11.63 2.28
N VAL A 232 -19.52 -11.16 2.30
CA VAL A 232 -18.79 -10.76 3.51
C VAL A 232 -18.52 -9.25 3.46
N LEU A 233 -19.06 -8.52 4.43
CA LEU A 233 -18.99 -7.07 4.52
C LEU A 233 -18.18 -6.63 5.75
N GLY A 234 -17.28 -5.68 5.53
CA GLY A 234 -16.40 -5.11 6.55
C GLY A 234 -14.95 -5.05 6.07
N PRO A 235 -14.00 -4.70 6.95
CA PRO A 235 -12.58 -4.66 6.61
C PRO A 235 -12.00 -6.07 6.45
N VAL A 236 -12.00 -6.59 5.23
CA VAL A 236 -11.41 -7.89 4.90
C VAL A 236 -9.92 -7.73 4.66
N LEU A 237 -9.11 -8.11 5.65
CA LEU A 237 -7.65 -8.10 5.55
C LEU A 237 -7.14 -9.30 4.73
N PRO A 238 -5.91 -9.25 4.17
CA PRO A 238 -5.37 -10.31 3.31
C PRO A 238 -5.40 -11.72 3.93
N HIS A 239 -5.14 -11.82 5.23
CA HIS A 239 -5.16 -13.10 5.95
C HIS A 239 -6.56 -13.73 6.02
N ALA A 240 -7.61 -12.90 6.05
CA ALA A 240 -8.99 -13.36 6.13
C ALA A 240 -9.44 -13.95 4.79
N LEU A 241 -9.04 -13.34 3.66
CA LEU A 241 -9.28 -13.90 2.34
C LEU A 241 -8.62 -15.27 2.20
N HIS A 242 -7.35 -15.42 2.60
CA HIS A 242 -6.68 -16.72 2.56
C HIS A 242 -7.33 -17.76 3.50
N ALA A 243 -7.77 -17.34 4.70
CA ALA A 243 -8.51 -18.23 5.59
C ALA A 243 -9.82 -18.72 4.96
N LEU A 244 -10.56 -17.83 4.30
CA LEU A 244 -11.78 -18.20 3.58
C LEU A 244 -11.49 -19.16 2.42
N THR A 245 -10.42 -18.94 1.65
CA THR A 245 -10.07 -19.83 0.54
C THR A 245 -9.65 -21.23 1.03
N MET A 246 -8.99 -21.32 2.20
CA MET A 246 -8.66 -22.60 2.84
C MET A 246 -9.90 -23.36 3.31
N VAL A 247 -10.94 -22.67 3.76
CA VAL A 247 -12.21 -23.29 4.19
C VAL A 247 -13.06 -23.67 2.97
N LEU A 248 -13.20 -22.76 2.00
CA LEU A 248 -14.04 -22.95 0.82
C LEU A 248 -13.47 -23.97 -0.15
N GLY A 249 -12.15 -24.11 -0.26
CA GLY A 249 -11.51 -25.06 -1.16
C GLY A 249 -12.04 -26.49 -0.96
N PRO A 250 -11.86 -27.11 0.22
CA PRO A 250 -12.41 -28.43 0.52
C PRO A 250 -13.94 -28.46 0.51
N ALA A 251 -14.60 -27.44 1.08
CA ALA A 251 -16.06 -27.39 1.19
C ALA A 251 -16.78 -27.34 -0.18
N GLN A 252 -16.14 -26.76 -1.19
CA GLN A 252 -16.65 -26.65 -2.56
C GLN A 252 -15.89 -27.54 -3.56
N ARG A 253 -15.20 -28.58 -3.08
CA ARG A 253 -14.47 -29.56 -3.91
C ARG A 253 -13.50 -28.92 -4.92
N GLY A 254 -12.84 -27.85 -4.51
CA GLY A 254 -11.88 -27.13 -5.34
C GLY A 254 -12.51 -26.20 -6.39
N SER A 255 -13.80 -25.86 -6.25
CA SER A 255 -14.54 -25.05 -7.24
C SER A 255 -15.33 -23.91 -6.59
N PHE A 256 -14.77 -22.71 -6.55
CA PHE A 256 -15.50 -21.51 -6.15
C PHE A 256 -14.95 -20.25 -6.83
N ARG A 257 -15.76 -19.18 -6.80
CA ARG A 257 -15.36 -17.85 -7.27
C ARG A 257 -15.59 -16.84 -6.16
N ALA A 258 -14.67 -15.90 -6.02
CA ALA A 258 -14.78 -14.77 -5.11
C ALA A 258 -14.63 -13.47 -5.88
N LEU A 259 -15.66 -12.62 -5.81
CA LEU A 259 -15.61 -11.25 -6.28
C LEU A 259 -15.14 -10.36 -5.13
N LEU A 260 -14.11 -9.56 -5.38
CA LEU A 260 -13.46 -8.72 -4.38
C LEU A 260 -13.67 -7.24 -4.72
N SER A 261 -13.96 -6.46 -3.70
CA SER A 261 -14.06 -4.99 -3.78
C SER A 261 -12.87 -4.38 -3.02
N PRO A 262 -11.71 -4.23 -3.67
CA PRO A 262 -10.51 -3.72 -3.02
C PRO A 262 -10.65 -2.22 -2.70
N HIS A 263 -10.05 -1.80 -1.59
CA HIS A 263 -9.86 -0.38 -1.30
C HIS A 263 -8.75 0.15 -2.20
N GLU A 264 -9.08 0.93 -3.24
CA GLU A 264 -8.13 1.31 -4.30
C GLU A 264 -6.77 1.86 -3.80
N PRO A 265 -6.70 2.74 -2.77
CA PRO A 265 -5.41 3.21 -2.26
C PRO A 265 -4.47 2.11 -1.76
N SER A 266 -5.01 0.94 -1.37
CA SER A 266 -4.22 -0.19 -0.89
C SER A 266 -3.49 -0.95 -2.01
N ALA A 267 -3.86 -0.72 -3.28
CA ALA A 267 -3.21 -1.36 -4.42
C ALA A 267 -1.70 -1.08 -4.48
N ALA A 268 -1.29 0.12 -4.04
CA ALA A 268 0.11 0.53 -3.99
C ALA A 268 0.94 -0.33 -3.02
N PHE A 269 0.34 -0.97 -2.02
CA PHE A 269 1.06 -1.83 -1.08
C PHE A 269 1.54 -3.15 -1.69
N ASN A 270 1.14 -3.45 -2.93
CA ASN A 270 1.67 -4.56 -3.72
C ASN A 270 3.03 -4.24 -4.37
N ALA A 271 3.63 -3.09 -4.07
CA ALA A 271 5.01 -2.80 -4.47
C ALA A 271 6.00 -3.72 -3.75
N ARG A 272 7.04 -4.13 -4.48
CA ARG A 272 8.10 -5.01 -3.97
C ARG A 272 9.01 -4.24 -3.02
N PRO A 273 9.21 -4.72 -1.78
CA PRO A 273 10.35 -4.30 -0.99
C PRO A 273 11.61 -5.01 -1.52
N GLU A 274 12.70 -4.27 -1.74
CA GLU A 274 13.98 -4.81 -2.19
C GLU A 274 14.55 -5.90 -1.27
N ASP A 275 15.31 -6.80 -1.91
CA ASP A 275 15.65 -8.17 -1.56
C ASP A 275 16.19 -8.40 -0.13
N VAL A 276 15.67 -9.43 0.55
CA VAL A 276 16.38 -10.66 0.99
C VAL A 276 15.31 -11.52 1.69
N GLN A 277 15.03 -12.70 1.15
CA GLN A 277 14.05 -13.62 1.70
C GLN A 277 14.52 -14.13 3.07
N GLN A 278 13.70 -13.95 4.09
CA GLN A 278 14.01 -14.37 5.46
C GLN A 278 12.76 -15.00 6.07
N ASP A 279 12.94 -16.07 6.84
CA ASP A 279 11.81 -16.77 7.46
C ASP A 279 11.13 -15.90 8.53
N LEU A 280 9.80 -15.83 8.44
CA LEU A 280 8.95 -15.29 9.49
C LEU A 280 8.51 -16.45 10.40
N PRO A 281 8.85 -16.44 11.71
CA PRO A 281 8.39 -17.46 12.65
C PRO A 281 6.87 -17.39 12.83
N ALA A 282 6.30 -18.34 13.57
CA ALA A 282 4.87 -18.37 13.88
C ALA A 282 4.42 -17.06 14.57
N CYS A 283 3.74 -16.19 13.81
CA CYS A 283 3.37 -14.84 14.24
C CYS A 283 1.84 -14.71 14.41
N GLY A 284 1.21 -15.72 15.02
CA GLY A 284 -0.22 -15.69 15.36
C GLY A 284 -1.19 -15.96 14.20
N LEU A 285 -0.70 -16.26 12.98
CA LEU A 285 -1.54 -16.74 11.87
C LEU A 285 -1.23 -18.20 11.53
N HIS A 286 -2.15 -18.82 10.79
CA HIS A 286 -1.97 -20.16 10.26
C HIS A 286 -0.72 -20.23 9.36
N PRO A 287 0.13 -21.27 9.46
CA PRO A 287 1.40 -21.36 8.73
C PRO A 287 1.26 -21.15 7.23
N LYS A 288 0.28 -21.82 6.58
CA LYS A 288 0.02 -21.64 5.13
C LYS A 288 -0.30 -20.19 4.75
N THR A 289 -0.94 -19.44 5.65
CA THR A 289 -1.21 -18.01 5.42
C THR A 289 0.08 -17.19 5.50
N LEU A 290 0.98 -17.55 6.42
CA LEU A 290 2.28 -16.90 6.51
C LEU A 290 3.14 -17.21 5.28
N ASP A 291 3.17 -18.46 4.84
CA ASP A 291 3.91 -18.87 3.63
C ASP A 291 3.47 -18.03 2.42
N GLN A 292 2.16 -17.77 2.28
CA GLN A 292 1.66 -16.91 1.21
C GLN A 292 2.07 -15.45 1.39
N LEU A 293 1.99 -14.91 2.61
CA LEU A 293 2.33 -13.51 2.88
C LEU A 293 3.84 -13.20 2.88
N GLN A 294 4.68 -14.22 3.06
CA GLN A 294 6.13 -14.12 2.91
C GLN A 294 6.55 -13.91 1.44
N GLN A 295 5.73 -14.38 0.48
CA GLN A 295 6.04 -14.26 -0.94
C GLN A 295 6.09 -12.80 -1.39
N CYS A 296 7.01 -12.51 -2.30
CA CYS A 296 7.13 -11.18 -2.91
C CYS A 296 5.85 -10.84 -3.69
N PRO A 297 5.24 -9.67 -3.45
CA PRO A 297 4.10 -9.22 -4.23
C PRO A 297 4.41 -9.14 -5.73
N THR A 298 3.45 -9.57 -6.56
CA THR A 298 3.57 -9.58 -8.03
C THR A 298 2.59 -8.63 -8.72
N LEU A 299 1.60 -8.09 -8.00
CA LEU A 299 0.50 -7.30 -8.56
C LEU A 299 0.88 -5.84 -8.86
N GLY A 300 2.00 -5.33 -8.34
CA GLY A 300 2.48 -3.97 -8.60
C GLY A 300 1.49 -2.90 -8.13
N LYS A 301 0.74 -2.30 -9.07
CA LYS A 301 -0.27 -1.25 -8.81
C LYS A 301 -1.72 -1.75 -8.93
N SER A 302 -1.90 -3.03 -9.22
CA SER A 302 -3.22 -3.63 -9.43
C SER A 302 -3.74 -4.31 -8.17
N SER A 303 -5.05 -4.55 -8.12
CA SER A 303 -5.72 -5.24 -7.02
C SER A 303 -6.53 -6.41 -7.57
N ILE A 304 -6.54 -7.55 -6.88
CA ILE A 304 -7.38 -8.68 -7.30
C ILE A 304 -8.85 -8.29 -7.19
N ARG A 305 -9.61 -8.43 -8.28
CA ARG A 305 -11.07 -8.22 -8.31
C ARG A 305 -11.84 -9.51 -8.44
N LEU A 306 -11.25 -10.51 -9.06
CA LEU A 306 -11.83 -11.85 -9.19
C LEU A 306 -10.76 -12.88 -8.84
N LEU A 307 -11.10 -13.76 -7.90
CA LEU A 307 -10.36 -14.96 -7.59
C LEU A 307 -11.21 -16.17 -7.98
N GLU A 308 -10.67 -17.06 -8.79
CA GLU A 308 -11.31 -18.30 -9.20
C GLU A 308 -10.46 -19.49 -8.74
N MET A 309 -11.06 -20.40 -7.99
CA MET A 309 -10.50 -21.71 -7.71
C MET A 309 -11.17 -22.73 -8.63
N LYS A 310 -10.37 -23.49 -9.36
CA LYS A 310 -10.81 -24.63 -10.15
C LYS A 310 -9.80 -25.77 -10.00
N ASP A 311 -10.28 -26.96 -9.69
CA ASP A 311 -9.43 -28.16 -9.51
C ASP A 311 -8.28 -27.93 -8.51
N TYR A 312 -8.57 -27.22 -7.40
CA TYR A 312 -7.61 -26.80 -6.37
C TYR A 312 -6.48 -25.87 -6.85
N THR A 313 -6.61 -25.30 -8.04
CA THR A 313 -5.69 -24.28 -8.57
C THR A 313 -6.35 -22.91 -8.53
N TYR A 314 -5.56 -21.88 -8.17
CA TYR A 314 -6.04 -20.50 -8.14
C TYR A 314 -5.67 -19.78 -9.43
N THR A 315 -6.63 -19.06 -9.98
CA THR A 315 -6.41 -18.03 -11.00
C THR A 315 -7.06 -16.73 -10.55
N TRP A 316 -6.52 -15.59 -10.98
CA TRP A 316 -7.05 -14.29 -10.58
C TRP A 316 -7.02 -13.30 -11.73
N LYS A 317 -7.93 -12.32 -11.67
CA LYS A 317 -7.95 -11.14 -12.54
C LYS A 317 -7.78 -9.89 -11.67
N ALA A 318 -6.88 -9.02 -12.12
CA ALA A 318 -6.53 -7.77 -11.46
C ALA A 318 -7.10 -6.57 -12.23
#